data_AF-A0A7V0QRN6-F1
#
_entry.id   AF-A0A7V0QRN6-F1
#
_cell.length_a   1.000
_cell.length_b   1.000
_cell.length_c   1.000
_cell.angle_alpha   90.00
_cell.angle_beta   90.00
_cell.angle_gamma   90.00
#
_symmetry.space_group_name_H-M   'P 1'
#
loop_
_entity.id
_entity.type
_entity.pdbx_description
1 polymer ?
#
loop_
_entity_poly.entity_id
_entity_poly.type
_entity_poly.pdbx_seq_one_letter_code
_entity_poly.pdbx_strand_id
1 'polypeptide(L)'
;MFILTRRGGQISTVLIFFVLMAITAISISFLYRMKIEQEAASNYRDALIAEYLARAGIERAIAELRNDTNHYDDLYEAWAKGFREELGEGYYDIQLISESDKEENVGIIDEESKININFAGIGPSNEGWTSFEINMGALKGLNKEKLKAILNYRYGPDGAPGKKGVDDDKDAAIVARDGIDNDADGIIDEKDEGIDEPDEFCPDNPYGDDNPFETVDEIRLVPGIGDTTFNKIKDYITIYSYDKNITREGDVRVNINHAPVSEIARMLEKIGFNESKAAQIAVNIVDFRDEDNDPTEYKGKYGIERTPYINEVMPFFTSSAIIAAEGLAKGGIRYLKDKLKEKVKEKTKINIPQLDDVIDKITSKNEEKIKGEVDRIIKKYRRWQERKKKSFSLFKFFQARSAFAAEKASVKIDIEVEWVELFNPYSCICSAAGWEIKTSIGEKRIFGVVPPRGYWVVFNVVIKMPGKTIGKELLDNDVDTVELINLKGAKVDEVTYYNYGFPWRAFEKNDPRVREFAGTVPGGSPWFRNWYWMPRVGEVSPEQAYSSFYVKNKPFASIGEIGYIHSGKQWKTIDLGKNGDWRILDKITVAWPVEKPAEGKINI
;
A
#
# COMPACT_ATOMS: atom_id res chain seq x y z
N MET A 1 -74.23 -93.82 -33.73
CA MET A 1 -75.48 -93.53 -34.46
C MET A 1 -75.81 -92.06 -34.20
N PHE A 2 -75.28 -91.19 -35.06
CA PHE A 2 -76.05 -90.33 -36.00
C PHE A 2 -76.74 -89.15 -35.27
N ILE A 3 -76.13 -87.96 -35.20
CA ILE A 3 -75.97 -86.89 -36.22
C ILE A 3 -77.29 -86.23 -36.62
N LEU A 4 -77.46 -84.95 -36.27
CA LEU A 4 -77.90 -83.84 -37.14
C LEU A 4 -77.87 -82.49 -36.35
N THR A 5 -76.68 -81.93 -36.08
CA THR A 5 -76.46 -80.63 -35.38
C THR A 5 -75.35 -79.82 -36.05
N ARG A 6 -75.66 -78.87 -36.95
CA ARG A 6 -74.68 -77.88 -37.47
C ARG A 6 -75.39 -76.60 -37.96
N ARG A 7 -75.55 -75.59 -37.09
CA ARG A 7 -75.61 -74.13 -37.41
C ARG A 7 -75.78 -73.21 -36.17
N GLY A 8 -76.42 -73.65 -35.08
CA GLY A 8 -76.56 -72.85 -33.84
C GLY A 8 -75.32 -72.86 -32.93
N GLY A 9 -74.55 -73.96 -32.91
CA GLY A 9 -73.30 -74.07 -32.14
C GLY A 9 -72.19 -73.15 -32.66
N GLN A 10 -72.13 -72.90 -33.97
CA GLN A 10 -71.09 -72.06 -34.57
C GLN A 10 -71.24 -70.58 -34.20
N ILE A 11 -72.48 -70.05 -34.15
CA ILE A 11 -72.74 -68.66 -33.73
C ILE A 11 -72.42 -68.47 -32.24
N SER A 12 -72.79 -69.46 -31.40
CA SER A 12 -72.48 -69.42 -29.96
C SER A 12 -70.97 -69.48 -29.69
N THR A 13 -70.23 -70.31 -30.44
CA THR A 13 -68.77 -70.37 -30.36
C THR A 13 -68.11 -69.05 -30.80
N VAL A 14 -68.56 -68.44 -31.89
CA VAL A 14 -68.05 -67.13 -32.34
C VAL A 14 -68.34 -66.03 -31.31
N LEU A 15 -69.53 -66.03 -30.70
CA LEU A 15 -69.91 -65.08 -29.65
C LEU A 15 -69.00 -65.23 -28.40
N ILE A 16 -68.72 -66.47 -27.98
CA ILE A 16 -67.82 -66.76 -26.87
C ILE A 16 -66.40 -66.28 -27.18
N PHE A 17 -65.88 -66.54 -28.39
CA PHE A 17 -64.56 -66.05 -28.79
C PHE A 17 -64.50 -64.51 -28.87
N PHE A 18 -65.57 -63.86 -29.30
CA PHE A 18 -65.64 -62.39 -29.34
C PHE A 18 -65.64 -61.80 -27.93
N VAL A 19 -66.41 -62.38 -27.01
CA VAL A 19 -66.41 -61.98 -25.59
C VAL A 19 -65.04 -62.24 -24.96
N LEU A 20 -64.40 -63.38 -25.24
CA LEU A 20 -63.04 -63.68 -24.76
C LEU A 20 -62.00 -62.71 -25.33
N MET A 21 -62.08 -62.35 -26.62
CA MET A 21 -61.22 -61.32 -27.21
C MET A 21 -61.42 -59.96 -26.54
N ALA A 22 -62.67 -59.55 -26.30
CA ALA A 22 -62.98 -58.30 -25.63
C ALA A 22 -62.44 -58.27 -24.19
N ILE A 23 -62.65 -59.34 -23.42
CA ILE A 23 -62.10 -59.47 -22.05
C ILE A 23 -60.57 -59.46 -22.08
N THR A 24 -59.95 -60.16 -23.03
CA THR A 24 -58.48 -60.18 -23.17
C THR A 24 -57.94 -58.78 -23.50
N ALA A 25 -58.58 -58.07 -24.43
CA ALA A 25 -58.20 -56.71 -24.80
C ALA A 25 -58.34 -55.72 -23.64
N ILE A 26 -59.44 -55.80 -22.87
CA ILE A 26 -59.64 -55.00 -21.66
C ILE A 26 -58.59 -55.35 -20.59
N SER A 27 -58.32 -56.65 -20.39
CA SER A 27 -57.33 -57.11 -19.41
C SER A 27 -55.92 -56.63 -19.76
N ILE A 28 -55.52 -56.70 -21.04
CA ILE A 28 -54.23 -56.18 -21.51
C ILE A 28 -54.16 -54.66 -21.32
N SER A 29 -55.23 -53.92 -21.66
CA SER A 29 -55.29 -52.47 -21.45
C SER A 29 -55.18 -52.09 -19.96
N PHE A 30 -55.84 -52.84 -19.07
CA PHE A 30 -55.74 -52.65 -17.63
C PHE A 30 -54.33 -52.94 -17.11
N LEU A 31 -53.71 -54.05 -17.51
CA LEU A 31 -52.33 -54.39 -17.13
C LEU A 31 -51.33 -53.34 -17.62
N TYR A 32 -51.52 -52.82 -18.83
CA TYR A 32 -50.68 -51.76 -19.37
C TYR A 32 -50.82 -50.46 -18.57
N ARG A 33 -52.05 -50.05 -18.23
CA ARG A 33 -52.29 -48.90 -17.34
C ARG A 33 -51.67 -49.10 -15.96
N MET A 34 -51.84 -50.28 -15.36
CA MET A 34 -51.28 -50.60 -14.04
C MET A 34 -49.74 -50.52 -14.05
N LYS A 35 -49.09 -50.95 -15.14
CA LYS A 35 -47.63 -50.81 -15.28
C LYS A 35 -47.19 -49.35 -15.36
N ILE A 36 -47.90 -48.52 -16.14
CA ILE A 36 -47.60 -47.08 -16.22
C ILE A 36 -47.78 -46.41 -14.86
N GLU A 37 -48.88 -46.70 -14.15
CA GLU A 37 -49.13 -46.15 -12.82
C GLU A 37 -48.05 -46.61 -11.81
N GLN A 38 -47.60 -47.87 -11.91
CA GLN A 38 -46.51 -48.38 -11.07
C GLN A 38 -45.18 -47.68 -11.36
N GLU A 39 -44.84 -47.46 -12.64
CA GLU A 39 -43.64 -46.71 -13.04
C GLU A 39 -43.74 -45.24 -12.58
N ALA A 40 -44.89 -44.59 -12.74
CA ALA A 40 -45.13 -43.23 -12.28
C ALA A 40 -45.01 -43.11 -10.75
N ALA A 41 -45.58 -44.06 -10.01
CA ALA A 41 -45.47 -44.11 -8.55
C ALA A 41 -44.03 -44.36 -8.08
N SER A 42 -43.27 -45.20 -8.79
CA SER A 42 -41.84 -45.42 -8.52
C SER A 42 -41.04 -44.14 -8.77
N ASN A 43 -41.20 -43.51 -9.94
CA ASN A 43 -40.51 -42.27 -10.27
C ASN A 43 -40.84 -41.15 -9.27
N TYR A 44 -42.09 -41.06 -8.81
CA TYR A 44 -42.49 -40.10 -7.78
C TYR A 44 -41.83 -40.39 -6.43
N ARG A 45 -41.78 -41.67 -6.01
CA ARG A 45 -41.05 -42.08 -4.80
C ARG A 45 -39.56 -41.74 -4.92
N ASP A 46 -38.94 -42.07 -6.03
CA ASP A 46 -37.50 -41.85 -6.25
C ASP A 46 -37.16 -40.36 -6.29
N ALA A 47 -38.02 -39.54 -6.92
CA ALA A 47 -37.90 -38.08 -6.91
C ALA A 47 -38.02 -37.50 -5.48
N LEU A 48 -38.96 -37.98 -4.67
CA LEU A 48 -39.07 -37.59 -3.27
C LEU A 48 -37.83 -37.99 -2.48
N ILE A 49 -37.35 -39.23 -2.62
CA ILE A 49 -36.12 -39.70 -1.96
C ILE A 49 -34.94 -38.79 -2.35
N ALA A 50 -34.78 -38.50 -3.64
CA ALA A 50 -33.72 -37.62 -4.13
C ALA A 50 -33.83 -36.20 -3.55
N GLU A 51 -35.04 -35.63 -3.47
CA GLU A 51 -35.27 -34.31 -2.88
C GLU A 51 -34.90 -34.28 -1.38
N TYR A 52 -35.32 -35.29 -0.60
CA TYR A 52 -34.97 -35.37 0.82
C TYR A 52 -33.48 -35.62 1.04
N LEU A 53 -32.82 -36.42 0.20
CA LEU A 53 -31.38 -36.61 0.23
C LEU A 53 -30.63 -35.31 -0.09
N ALA A 54 -31.09 -34.54 -1.08
CA ALA A 54 -30.51 -33.24 -1.41
C ALA A 54 -30.65 -32.25 -0.25
N ARG A 55 -31.82 -32.18 0.38
CA ARG A 55 -32.04 -31.35 1.59
C ARG A 55 -31.15 -31.79 2.76
N ALA A 56 -30.96 -33.10 2.96
CA ALA A 56 -30.04 -33.62 3.97
C ALA A 56 -28.59 -33.20 3.70
N GLY A 57 -28.15 -33.23 2.43
CA GLY A 57 -26.85 -32.71 2.02
C GLY A 57 -26.67 -31.22 2.36
N ILE A 58 -27.69 -30.39 2.11
CA ILE A 58 -27.69 -28.95 2.47
C ILE A 58 -27.54 -28.77 3.99
N GLU A 59 -28.35 -29.46 4.80
CA GLU A 59 -28.26 -29.36 6.27
C GLU A 59 -26.91 -29.83 6.79
N ARG A 60 -26.34 -30.89 6.20
CA ARG A 60 -24.99 -31.36 6.53
C ARG A 60 -23.92 -30.33 6.17
N ALA A 61 -24.05 -29.63 5.04
CA ALA A 61 -23.16 -28.55 4.64
C ALA A 61 -23.25 -27.35 5.59
N ILE A 62 -24.46 -26.94 5.97
CA ILE A 62 -24.68 -25.90 6.98
C ILE A 62 -24.03 -26.29 8.32
N ALA A 63 -24.14 -27.56 8.72
CA ALA A 63 -23.50 -28.05 9.94
C ALA A 63 -21.98 -28.02 9.84
N GLU A 64 -21.38 -28.33 8.69
CA GLU A 64 -19.93 -28.23 8.46
C GLU A 64 -19.46 -26.78 8.64
N LEU A 65 -20.11 -25.83 7.96
CA LEU A 65 -19.77 -24.40 8.04
C LEU A 65 -19.94 -23.83 9.45
N ARG A 66 -20.95 -24.29 10.21
CA ARG A 66 -21.13 -23.88 11.61
C ARG A 66 -20.08 -24.46 12.56
N ASN A 67 -19.52 -25.61 12.21
CA ASN A 67 -18.48 -26.27 13.00
C ASN A 67 -17.08 -25.74 12.67
N ASP A 68 -16.93 -25.05 11.53
CA ASP A 68 -15.71 -24.33 11.24
C ASP A 68 -15.56 -23.14 12.18
N THR A 69 -14.41 -23.11 12.85
CA THR A 69 -14.10 -22.17 13.92
C THR A 69 -12.69 -21.64 13.80
N ASN A 70 -12.02 -21.85 12.66
CA ASN A 70 -10.75 -21.19 12.43
C ASN A 70 -10.98 -19.67 12.19
N HIS A 71 -9.97 -18.92 11.75
CA HIS A 71 -10.09 -17.47 11.55
C HIS A 71 -9.94 -17.05 10.09
N TYR A 72 -10.02 -18.01 9.17
CA TYR A 72 -9.77 -17.79 7.75
C TYR A 72 -10.50 -18.88 6.98
N ASP A 73 -11.16 -18.54 5.89
CA ASP A 73 -11.76 -19.52 5.01
C ASP A 73 -10.75 -19.82 3.88
N ASP A 74 -10.31 -21.08 3.75
CA ASP A 74 -9.43 -21.50 2.66
C ASP A 74 -9.87 -22.79 1.94
N LEU A 75 -9.41 -22.96 0.69
CA LEU A 75 -9.75 -24.13 -0.13
C LEU A 75 -9.13 -25.45 0.38
N TYR A 76 -8.27 -25.42 1.39
CA TYR A 76 -7.65 -26.60 2.01
C TYR A 76 -8.42 -27.12 3.22
N GLU A 77 -9.53 -26.48 3.57
CA GLU A 77 -10.37 -26.85 4.70
C GLU A 77 -11.26 -28.06 4.45
N ALA A 78 -11.94 -28.50 5.50
CA ALA A 78 -12.87 -29.63 5.41
C ALA A 78 -14.11 -29.28 4.58
N TRP A 79 -14.64 -28.05 4.74
CA TRP A 79 -15.83 -27.59 4.03
C TRP A 79 -15.62 -27.56 2.50
N ALA A 80 -14.43 -27.15 2.04
CA ALA A 80 -14.09 -27.03 0.61
C ALA A 80 -13.81 -28.37 -0.09
N LYS A 81 -13.49 -29.43 0.66
CA LYS A 81 -13.17 -30.76 0.10
C LYS A 81 -14.40 -31.58 -0.30
N GLY A 82 -15.60 -31.15 0.11
CA GLY A 82 -16.85 -31.89 -0.07
C GLY A 82 -16.87 -33.23 0.69
N PHE A 83 -18.04 -33.87 0.72
CA PHE A 83 -18.24 -35.14 1.42
C PHE A 83 -19.41 -35.92 0.82
N ARG A 84 -19.45 -37.22 1.12
CA ARG A 84 -20.49 -38.17 0.71
C ARG A 84 -20.93 -39.01 1.90
N GLU A 85 -22.24 -39.14 2.10
CA GLU A 85 -22.81 -39.95 3.18
C GLU A 85 -24.01 -40.77 2.68
N GLU A 86 -24.14 -42.01 3.19
CA GLU A 86 -25.28 -42.89 2.95
C GLU A 86 -26.39 -42.59 3.97
N LEU A 87 -27.62 -42.43 3.48
CA LEU A 87 -28.79 -42.14 4.32
C LEU A 87 -30.00 -42.95 3.83
N GLY A 88 -30.34 -44.01 4.57
CA GLY A 88 -31.48 -44.86 4.26
C GLY A 88 -31.28 -45.68 2.98
N GLU A 89 -32.11 -45.43 1.96
CA GLU A 89 -32.09 -46.17 0.68
C GLU A 89 -31.21 -45.51 -0.40
N GLY A 90 -30.50 -44.43 -0.07
CA GLY A 90 -29.61 -43.73 -1.01
C GLY A 90 -28.45 -43.03 -0.33
N TYR A 91 -27.81 -42.13 -1.07
CA TYR A 91 -26.70 -41.30 -0.58
C TYR A 91 -26.82 -39.90 -1.16
N TYR A 92 -26.23 -38.92 -0.49
CA TYR A 92 -25.91 -37.63 -1.11
C TYR A 92 -24.41 -37.50 -1.26
N ASP A 93 -23.98 -36.79 -2.30
CA ASP A 93 -22.58 -36.55 -2.63
C ASP A 93 -22.42 -35.09 -3.02
N ILE A 94 -21.60 -34.38 -2.25
CA ILE A 94 -21.34 -32.95 -2.45
C ILE A 94 -20.05 -32.75 -3.25
N GLN A 95 -19.30 -33.80 -3.61
CA GLN A 95 -18.02 -33.71 -4.34
C GLN A 95 -18.13 -33.87 -5.87
N LEU A 96 -19.21 -34.46 -6.38
CA LEU A 96 -19.56 -34.80 -7.79
C LEU A 96 -18.48 -34.50 -8.89
N ILE A 97 -17.30 -35.11 -8.79
CA ILE A 97 -16.38 -35.20 -9.92
C ILE A 97 -17.09 -36.06 -10.97
N SER A 98 -17.37 -35.51 -12.15
CA SER A 98 -18.05 -36.27 -13.20
C SER A 98 -17.20 -37.50 -13.61
N GLU A 99 -17.81 -38.62 -14.02
CA GLU A 99 -17.10 -39.80 -14.55
C GLU A 99 -16.31 -39.53 -15.84
N SER A 100 -16.53 -38.38 -16.48
CA SER A 100 -15.61 -37.82 -17.48
C SER A 100 -14.69 -36.84 -16.78
N ASP A 101 -13.38 -36.81 -17.06
CA ASP A 101 -12.32 -35.93 -16.49
C ASP A 101 -12.58 -34.39 -16.61
N LYS A 102 -13.79 -33.93 -16.28
CA LYS A 102 -14.21 -32.57 -16.08
C LYS A 102 -14.59 -32.48 -14.61
N GLU A 103 -13.74 -31.81 -13.85
CA GLU A 103 -14.10 -31.25 -12.56
C GLU A 103 -15.31 -30.34 -12.81
N GLU A 104 -16.52 -30.82 -12.51
CA GLU A 104 -17.65 -29.91 -12.30
C GLU A 104 -17.47 -29.31 -10.91
N ASN A 105 -17.71 -28.01 -10.76
CA ASN A 105 -17.64 -27.31 -9.48
C ASN A 105 -18.80 -27.77 -8.61
N VAL A 106 -18.57 -28.78 -7.80
CA VAL A 106 -19.57 -29.39 -6.94
C VAL A 106 -18.93 -29.60 -5.58
N GLY A 107 -19.51 -28.90 -4.62
CA GLY A 107 -18.90 -28.60 -3.36
C GLY A 107 -19.65 -27.47 -2.69
N ILE A 108 -19.19 -27.10 -1.49
CA ILE A 108 -19.46 -25.76 -0.96
C ILE A 108 -18.47 -24.83 -1.66
N ILE A 109 -18.97 -23.76 -2.29
CA ILE A 109 -18.16 -22.80 -3.05
C ILE A 109 -18.26 -21.46 -2.35
N ASP A 110 -17.12 -20.79 -2.20
CA ASP A 110 -17.10 -19.40 -1.76
C ASP A 110 -17.52 -18.49 -2.93
N GLU A 111 -18.67 -17.83 -2.81
CA GLU A 111 -19.14 -16.88 -3.81
C GLU A 111 -18.36 -15.56 -3.76
N GLU A 112 -17.71 -15.22 -2.63
CA GLU A 112 -16.82 -14.07 -2.54
C GLU A 112 -15.51 -14.28 -3.31
N SER A 113 -15.20 -15.50 -3.78
CA SER A 113 -14.06 -15.74 -4.67
C SER A 113 -14.34 -15.37 -6.14
N LYS A 114 -15.52 -14.83 -6.45
CA LYS A 114 -15.99 -14.52 -7.80
C LYS A 114 -16.38 -13.06 -7.92
N ILE A 115 -16.35 -12.54 -9.15
CA ILE A 115 -16.75 -11.15 -9.42
C ILE A 115 -18.27 -11.03 -9.38
N ASN A 116 -18.78 -10.15 -8.51
CA ASN A 116 -20.21 -9.86 -8.47
C ASN A 116 -20.62 -8.94 -9.62
N ILE A 117 -21.42 -9.43 -10.56
CA ILE A 117 -21.79 -8.70 -11.79
C ILE A 117 -22.77 -7.54 -11.55
N ASN A 118 -23.45 -7.53 -10.41
CA ASN A 118 -24.32 -6.42 -10.02
C ASN A 118 -23.51 -5.22 -9.51
N PHE A 119 -22.36 -5.43 -8.88
CA PHE A 119 -21.56 -4.35 -8.29
C PHE A 119 -20.36 -3.96 -9.13
N ALA A 120 -19.63 -4.93 -9.67
CA ALA A 120 -18.36 -4.66 -10.34
C ALA A 120 -18.52 -3.71 -11.54
N GLY A 121 -17.54 -2.84 -11.73
CA GLY A 121 -17.49 -1.84 -12.80
C GLY A 121 -16.59 -2.27 -13.96
N ILE A 122 -16.21 -1.29 -14.78
CA ILE A 122 -15.42 -1.51 -16.00
C ILE A 122 -14.14 -0.66 -16.07
N GLY A 123 -13.98 0.26 -15.11
CA GLY A 123 -12.89 1.24 -15.03
C GLY A 123 -11.67 0.74 -14.27
N PRO A 124 -10.55 1.48 -14.32
CA PRO A 124 -9.34 1.17 -13.56
C PRO A 124 -9.27 1.84 -12.17
N SER A 125 -10.39 2.36 -11.64
CA SER A 125 -10.41 3.05 -10.34
C SER A 125 -9.97 2.15 -9.19
N ASN A 126 -9.34 2.76 -8.20
CA ASN A 126 -8.77 2.08 -7.03
C ASN A 126 -8.56 3.09 -5.89
N GLU A 127 -9.61 3.86 -5.63
CA GLU A 127 -9.63 4.95 -4.66
C GLU A 127 -10.36 4.54 -3.38
N GLY A 128 -11.08 3.42 -3.40
CA GLY A 128 -11.71 2.82 -2.24
C GLY A 128 -13.09 3.30 -1.91
N TRP A 129 -13.84 3.73 -2.94
CA TRP A 129 -15.24 4.10 -2.80
C TRP A 129 -16.13 2.88 -2.59
N THR A 130 -16.37 2.09 -3.66
CA THR A 130 -17.22 0.90 -3.59
C THR A 130 -16.63 -0.28 -4.38
N SER A 131 -17.26 -1.45 -4.25
CA SER A 131 -16.93 -2.64 -5.04
C SER A 131 -17.08 -2.44 -6.56
N PHE A 132 -17.64 -1.30 -7.01
CA PHE A 132 -17.64 -0.90 -8.43
C PHE A 132 -16.23 -0.75 -9.02
N GLU A 133 -15.23 -0.44 -8.21
CA GLU A 133 -13.84 -0.35 -8.65
C GLU A 133 -13.27 -1.69 -9.15
N ILE A 134 -13.92 -2.81 -8.82
CA ILE A 134 -13.56 -4.13 -9.32
C ILE A 134 -13.82 -4.20 -10.83
N ASN A 135 -12.75 -4.35 -11.61
CA ASN A 135 -12.82 -4.30 -13.06
C ASN A 135 -13.26 -5.65 -13.67
N MET A 136 -14.52 -5.76 -14.10
CA MET A 136 -15.04 -6.91 -14.85
C MET A 136 -14.32 -7.16 -16.17
N GLY A 137 -13.68 -6.14 -16.74
CA GLY A 137 -12.86 -6.24 -17.95
C GLY A 137 -11.62 -7.13 -17.81
N ALA A 138 -11.26 -7.53 -16.58
CA ALA A 138 -10.24 -8.56 -16.34
C ALA A 138 -10.68 -9.96 -16.83
N LEU A 139 -11.98 -10.20 -16.99
CA LEU A 139 -12.53 -11.50 -17.42
C LEU A 139 -12.29 -11.77 -18.92
N LYS A 140 -11.64 -12.90 -19.20
CA LYS A 140 -11.36 -13.34 -20.58
C LYS A 140 -12.66 -13.68 -21.33
N GLY A 141 -13.05 -12.81 -22.25
CA GLY A 141 -14.23 -13.01 -23.11
C GLY A 141 -15.16 -11.80 -23.16
N LEU A 142 -14.98 -10.86 -22.23
CA LEU A 142 -15.64 -9.56 -22.21
C LEU A 142 -14.76 -8.54 -22.93
N ASN A 143 -15.30 -7.92 -23.98
CA ASN A 143 -14.68 -6.78 -24.65
C ASN A 143 -15.41 -5.50 -24.22
N LYS A 144 -14.90 -4.33 -24.61
CA LYS A 144 -15.50 -3.04 -24.23
C LYS A 144 -16.99 -2.91 -24.61
N GLU A 145 -17.41 -3.48 -25.74
CA GLU A 145 -18.81 -3.45 -26.17
C GLU A 145 -19.72 -4.28 -25.26
N LYS A 146 -19.30 -5.50 -24.89
CA LYS A 146 -20.04 -6.37 -23.97
C LYS A 146 -20.09 -5.77 -22.57
N LEU A 147 -19.00 -5.19 -22.09
CA LEU A 147 -18.95 -4.52 -20.78
C LEU A 147 -19.96 -3.37 -20.72
N LYS A 148 -20.02 -2.52 -21.75
CA LYS A 148 -21.05 -1.48 -21.85
C LYS A 148 -22.46 -2.05 -21.95
N ALA A 149 -22.64 -3.16 -22.66
CA ALA A 149 -23.95 -3.81 -22.75
C ALA A 149 -24.41 -4.37 -21.40
N ILE A 150 -23.49 -4.86 -20.55
CA ILE A 150 -23.79 -5.28 -19.17
C ILE A 150 -24.25 -4.06 -18.36
N LEU A 151 -23.49 -2.96 -18.38
CA LEU A 151 -23.88 -1.73 -17.66
C LEU A 151 -25.25 -1.20 -18.11
N ASN A 152 -25.47 -1.09 -19.41
CA ASN A 152 -26.75 -0.66 -19.97
C ASN A 152 -27.90 -1.62 -19.64
N TYR A 153 -27.62 -2.91 -19.42
CA TYR A 153 -28.64 -3.85 -18.96
C TYR A 153 -29.00 -3.57 -17.50
N ARG A 154 -28.02 -3.24 -16.65
CA ARG A 154 -28.24 -2.87 -15.24
C ARG A 154 -29.01 -1.57 -15.10
N TYR A 155 -28.59 -0.53 -15.83
CA TYR A 155 -29.13 0.84 -15.72
C TYR A 155 -30.36 1.10 -16.58
N GLY A 156 -30.93 0.05 -17.18
CA GLY A 156 -32.13 0.19 -17.98
C GLY A 156 -32.06 1.16 -19.18
N PRO A 157 -33.22 1.49 -19.77
CA PRO A 157 -33.36 2.42 -20.88
C PRO A 157 -32.81 3.84 -20.67
N ASP A 158 -32.83 4.38 -19.45
CA ASP A 158 -32.35 5.74 -19.19
C ASP A 158 -30.81 5.85 -19.14
N GLY A 159 -30.15 4.70 -18.90
CA GLY A 159 -28.71 4.51 -18.94
C GLY A 159 -27.96 5.12 -17.76
N ALA A 160 -28.65 5.46 -16.68
CA ALA A 160 -28.09 5.95 -15.43
C ALA A 160 -28.38 4.95 -14.30
N PRO A 161 -27.46 4.78 -13.33
CA PRO A 161 -27.78 4.06 -12.10
C PRO A 161 -28.89 4.81 -11.35
N GLY A 162 -29.84 4.07 -10.79
CA GLY A 162 -30.93 4.66 -10.04
C GLY A 162 -31.95 5.42 -10.89
N LYS A 163 -32.38 6.59 -10.44
CA LYS A 163 -33.23 7.51 -11.21
C LYS A 163 -32.37 8.60 -11.81
N LYS A 164 -32.33 8.66 -13.14
CA LYS A 164 -31.59 9.68 -13.87
C LYS A 164 -31.75 11.12 -13.34
N GLY A 165 -30.63 11.73 -12.98
CA GLY A 165 -30.48 13.08 -12.48
C GLY A 165 -30.95 13.26 -11.03
N VAL A 166 -31.03 12.19 -10.24
CA VAL A 166 -31.50 12.21 -8.85
C VAL A 166 -30.50 11.53 -7.93
N ASP A 167 -29.95 12.32 -7.01
CA ASP A 167 -29.22 11.84 -5.82
C ASP A 167 -30.16 10.94 -4.96
N ASP A 168 -30.13 9.63 -5.24
CA ASP A 168 -31.09 8.66 -4.71
C ASP A 168 -30.80 8.29 -3.26
N ASP A 169 -29.53 8.29 -2.85
CA ASP A 169 -29.08 7.93 -1.51
C ASP A 169 -28.80 9.16 -0.60
N LYS A 170 -28.79 10.36 -1.18
CA LYS A 170 -28.70 11.69 -0.54
C LYS A 170 -27.33 12.01 0.02
N ASP A 171 -26.29 11.52 -0.62
CA ASP A 171 -24.92 11.67 -0.17
C ASP A 171 -24.11 12.71 -0.96
N ALA A 172 -24.66 13.29 -2.05
CA ALA A 172 -23.99 14.25 -2.94
C ALA A 172 -23.22 15.37 -2.21
N ALA A 173 -23.77 15.88 -1.10
CA ALA A 173 -23.12 16.93 -0.31
C ALA A 173 -21.84 16.47 0.46
N ILE A 174 -21.64 15.17 0.58
CA ILE A 174 -20.49 14.51 1.20
C ILE A 174 -19.48 14.19 0.10
N VAL A 175 -19.91 13.48 -0.94
CA VAL A 175 -19.04 12.96 -2.00
C VAL A 175 -18.43 14.03 -2.89
N ALA A 176 -19.14 15.13 -3.18
CA ALA A 176 -18.64 16.24 -4.00
C ALA A 176 -17.43 17.03 -3.42
N ARG A 177 -16.81 16.54 -2.33
CA ARG A 177 -15.70 17.18 -1.60
C ARG A 177 -14.93 16.18 -0.72
N ASP A 178 -15.01 14.89 -1.00
CA ASP A 178 -14.34 13.87 -0.21
C ASP A 178 -12.92 13.55 -0.72
N GLY A 179 -12.54 14.12 -1.87
CA GLY A 179 -11.24 13.96 -2.50
C GLY A 179 -11.09 12.68 -3.33
N ILE A 180 -12.19 12.03 -3.69
CA ILE A 180 -12.24 10.80 -4.47
C ILE A 180 -12.87 11.08 -5.85
N ASP A 181 -12.53 10.26 -6.85
CA ASP A 181 -13.19 10.20 -8.17
C ASP A 181 -14.23 9.05 -8.15
N ASN A 182 -15.44 9.36 -7.68
CA ASN A 182 -16.46 8.35 -7.34
C ASN A 182 -17.07 7.65 -8.56
N ASP A 183 -17.14 8.34 -9.71
CA ASP A 183 -17.68 7.81 -10.97
C ASP A 183 -16.61 7.27 -11.94
N ALA A 184 -15.33 7.45 -11.61
CA ALA A 184 -14.17 7.07 -12.43
C ALA A 184 -14.01 7.85 -13.73
N ASP A 185 -14.51 9.09 -13.83
CA ASP A 185 -14.38 9.92 -15.03
C ASP A 185 -13.02 10.64 -15.15
N GLY A 186 -12.25 10.65 -14.06
CA GLY A 186 -10.93 11.26 -13.96
C GLY A 186 -10.91 12.68 -13.39
N ILE A 187 -12.05 13.19 -12.90
CA ILE A 187 -12.22 14.46 -12.22
C ILE A 187 -12.54 14.17 -10.75
N ILE A 188 -11.82 14.85 -9.85
CA ILE A 188 -12.03 14.73 -8.39
C ILE A 188 -12.85 15.93 -7.93
N ASP A 189 -13.81 15.71 -7.04
CA ASP A 189 -14.64 16.73 -6.39
C ASP A 189 -15.39 17.65 -7.38
N GLU A 190 -16.45 17.15 -8.01
CA GLU A 190 -17.25 17.92 -8.97
C GLU A 190 -18.65 18.31 -8.51
N LYS A 191 -19.26 19.26 -9.23
CA LYS A 191 -20.51 19.90 -8.78
C LYS A 191 -21.72 18.95 -8.85
N ASP A 192 -21.66 18.00 -9.77
CA ASP A 192 -22.74 17.06 -10.05
C ASP A 192 -22.39 15.64 -9.53
N GLU A 193 -21.30 15.50 -8.76
CA GLU A 193 -20.90 14.26 -8.06
C GLU A 193 -21.92 13.87 -6.99
N GLY A 194 -22.21 12.58 -6.88
CA GLY A 194 -23.35 12.06 -6.10
C GLY A 194 -24.69 12.13 -6.83
N ILE A 195 -24.67 12.27 -8.15
CA ILE A 195 -25.86 12.15 -9.01
C ILE A 195 -25.54 11.19 -10.13
N ASP A 196 -26.39 10.18 -10.35
CA ASP A 196 -26.16 9.12 -11.35
C ASP A 196 -24.83 8.37 -11.11
N GLU A 197 -24.42 8.26 -9.85
CA GLU A 197 -23.18 7.59 -9.41
C GLU A 197 -23.33 6.06 -9.35
N PRO A 198 -22.23 5.29 -9.50
CA PRO A 198 -22.29 3.84 -9.48
C PRO A 198 -22.95 3.21 -8.25
N ASP A 199 -22.89 3.86 -7.09
CA ASP A 199 -23.47 3.41 -5.82
C ASP A 199 -24.98 3.73 -5.66
N GLU A 200 -25.56 4.55 -6.52
CA GLU A 200 -27.02 4.72 -6.61
C GLU A 200 -27.71 3.44 -7.13
N PHE A 201 -26.97 2.60 -7.87
CA PHE A 201 -27.44 1.30 -8.30
C PHE A 201 -27.55 0.34 -7.11
N CYS A 202 -28.79 0.10 -6.64
CA CYS A 202 -29.07 -0.77 -5.50
C CYS A 202 -29.76 -2.07 -5.94
N PRO A 203 -29.05 -3.21 -6.08
CA PRO A 203 -29.64 -4.45 -6.57
C PRO A 203 -30.78 -4.99 -5.72
N ASP A 204 -30.70 -4.82 -4.40
CA ASP A 204 -31.72 -5.30 -3.46
C ASP A 204 -32.99 -4.44 -3.44
N ASN A 205 -32.87 -3.16 -3.83
CA ASN A 205 -33.98 -2.22 -3.90
C ASN A 205 -33.76 -1.22 -5.05
N PRO A 206 -33.95 -1.66 -6.31
CA PRO A 206 -33.64 -0.85 -7.49
C PRO A 206 -34.51 0.40 -7.56
N TYR A 207 -33.92 1.50 -8.02
CA TYR A 207 -34.63 2.75 -8.31
C TYR A 207 -34.86 2.88 -9.82
N GLY A 208 -35.82 3.72 -10.21
CA GLY A 208 -36.02 4.06 -11.63
C GLY A 208 -36.37 2.85 -12.49
N ASP A 209 -35.61 2.67 -13.57
CA ASP A 209 -35.69 1.55 -14.51
C ASP A 209 -34.49 0.59 -14.41
N ASP A 210 -33.76 0.64 -13.28
CA ASP A 210 -32.71 -0.31 -12.94
C ASP A 210 -33.22 -1.75 -12.97
N ASN A 211 -32.35 -2.63 -13.47
CA ASN A 211 -32.62 -4.03 -13.73
C ASN A 211 -31.41 -4.89 -13.30
N PRO A 212 -31.29 -5.18 -11.98
CA PRO A 212 -30.24 -6.07 -11.48
C PRO A 212 -30.41 -7.50 -11.98
N PHE A 213 -29.30 -8.22 -12.06
CA PHE A 213 -29.33 -9.65 -12.37
C PHE A 213 -29.87 -10.41 -11.15
N GLU A 214 -30.99 -11.12 -11.32
CA GLU A 214 -31.54 -12.02 -10.29
C GLU A 214 -30.92 -13.41 -10.35
N THR A 215 -30.33 -13.76 -11.50
CA THR A 215 -29.59 -15.00 -11.72
C THR A 215 -28.36 -14.76 -12.59
N VAL A 216 -27.32 -15.58 -12.39
CA VAL A 216 -26.10 -15.51 -13.23
C VAL A 216 -26.40 -15.82 -14.70
N ASP A 217 -27.39 -16.67 -14.99
CA ASP A 217 -27.79 -17.03 -16.36
C ASP A 217 -28.40 -15.86 -17.15
N GLU A 218 -29.00 -14.86 -16.49
CA GLU A 218 -29.59 -13.69 -17.17
C GLU A 218 -28.56 -12.84 -17.91
N ILE A 219 -27.27 -12.96 -17.59
CA ILE A 219 -26.21 -12.31 -18.36
C ILE A 219 -26.24 -12.71 -19.84
N ARG A 220 -26.87 -13.84 -20.18
CA ARG A 220 -27.09 -14.31 -21.56
C ARG A 220 -28.12 -13.47 -22.34
N LEU A 221 -28.95 -12.69 -21.65
CA LEU A 221 -29.90 -11.76 -22.25
C LEU A 221 -29.20 -10.48 -22.73
N VAL A 222 -27.99 -10.22 -22.21
CA VAL A 222 -27.21 -9.04 -22.59
C VAL A 222 -26.74 -9.17 -24.05
N PRO A 223 -26.95 -8.13 -24.88
CA PRO A 223 -26.49 -8.13 -26.26
C PRO A 223 -24.99 -8.47 -26.40
N GLY A 224 -24.69 -9.50 -27.20
CA GLY A 224 -23.32 -9.95 -27.44
C GLY A 224 -22.80 -11.02 -26.46
N ILE A 225 -23.56 -11.36 -25.42
CA ILE A 225 -23.23 -12.44 -24.48
C ILE A 225 -24.10 -13.67 -24.79
N GLY A 226 -23.61 -14.54 -25.66
CA GLY A 226 -24.21 -15.86 -25.90
C GLY A 226 -23.53 -16.97 -25.09
N ASP A 227 -23.96 -18.22 -25.32
CA ASP A 227 -23.39 -19.45 -24.71
C ASP A 227 -21.86 -19.50 -24.71
N THR A 228 -21.24 -19.06 -25.80
CA THR A 228 -19.79 -19.11 -25.97
C THR A 228 -19.04 -18.15 -25.06
N THR A 229 -19.65 -17.02 -24.70
CA THR A 229 -19.07 -16.06 -23.76
C THR A 229 -19.42 -16.46 -22.35
N PHE A 230 -20.68 -16.82 -22.09
CA PHE A 230 -21.14 -17.30 -20.79
C PHE A 230 -20.29 -18.46 -20.26
N ASN A 231 -20.06 -19.50 -21.07
CA ASN A 231 -19.24 -20.65 -20.65
C ASN A 231 -17.77 -20.30 -20.35
N LYS A 232 -17.26 -19.13 -20.76
CA LYS A 232 -15.91 -18.67 -20.43
C LYS A 232 -15.84 -17.90 -19.11
N ILE A 233 -16.96 -17.32 -18.67
CA ILE A 233 -17.00 -16.41 -17.52
C ILE A 233 -17.81 -16.97 -16.35
N LYS A 234 -18.71 -17.93 -16.58
CA LYS A 234 -19.68 -18.44 -15.58
C LYS A 234 -19.06 -18.89 -14.26
N ASP A 235 -17.84 -19.41 -14.29
CA ASP A 235 -17.15 -19.91 -13.10
C ASP A 235 -16.42 -18.79 -12.31
N TYR A 236 -16.39 -17.57 -12.86
CA TYR A 236 -15.72 -16.40 -12.29
C TYR A 236 -16.69 -15.28 -11.90
N ILE A 237 -17.99 -15.48 -12.09
CA ILE A 237 -19.02 -14.48 -11.82
C ILE A 237 -20.04 -14.99 -10.79
N THR A 238 -20.61 -14.06 -10.03
CA THR A 238 -21.66 -14.31 -9.05
C THR A 238 -22.62 -13.13 -8.97
N ILE A 239 -23.70 -13.30 -8.22
CA ILE A 239 -24.55 -12.21 -7.72
C ILE A 239 -24.62 -12.21 -6.17
N TYR A 240 -23.92 -13.13 -5.51
CA TYR A 240 -24.11 -13.45 -4.08
C TYR A 240 -22.92 -13.10 -3.17
N SER A 241 -22.00 -12.23 -3.64
CA SER A 241 -20.86 -11.83 -2.80
C SER A 241 -21.22 -10.68 -1.86
N TYR A 242 -21.02 -10.86 -0.55
CA TYR A 242 -21.14 -9.83 0.48
C TYR A 242 -20.46 -10.24 1.80
N ASP A 243 -19.90 -9.25 2.50
CA ASP A 243 -19.34 -9.38 3.84
C ASP A 243 -20.27 -8.69 4.85
N LYS A 244 -20.59 -9.34 5.97
CA LYS A 244 -21.46 -8.74 7.00
C LYS A 244 -20.88 -7.49 7.68
N ASN A 245 -19.61 -7.18 7.41
CA ASN A 245 -18.85 -6.04 7.91
C ASN A 245 -18.68 -6.02 9.43
N ILE A 246 -18.68 -7.20 10.04
CA ILE A 246 -18.51 -7.42 11.48
C ILE A 246 -17.27 -8.26 11.74
N THR A 247 -16.66 -8.08 12.91
CA THR A 247 -15.60 -8.96 13.39
C THR A 247 -16.17 -10.33 13.70
N ARG A 248 -15.28 -11.31 13.87
CA ARG A 248 -15.64 -12.64 14.37
C ARG A 248 -16.45 -12.62 15.69
N GLU A 249 -16.22 -11.65 16.57
CA GLU A 249 -16.95 -11.51 17.84
C GLU A 249 -18.33 -10.84 17.67
N GLY A 250 -18.66 -10.38 16.46
CA GLY A 250 -19.89 -9.66 16.15
C GLY A 250 -19.82 -8.15 16.42
N ASP A 251 -18.63 -7.60 16.66
CA ASP A 251 -18.42 -6.16 16.79
C ASP A 251 -18.38 -5.51 15.39
N VAL A 252 -18.77 -4.24 15.27
CA VAL A 252 -18.58 -3.47 14.03
C VAL A 252 -17.09 -3.24 13.78
N ARG A 253 -16.63 -3.38 12.53
CA ARG A 253 -15.22 -3.16 12.16
C ARG A 253 -14.86 -1.67 12.15
N VAL A 254 -13.58 -1.38 12.33
CA VAL A 254 -13.05 -0.01 12.26
C VAL A 254 -12.80 0.34 10.79
N ASN A 255 -13.47 1.36 10.27
CA ASN A 255 -13.19 1.86 8.92
C ASN A 255 -11.87 2.64 8.91
N ILE A 256 -10.85 2.09 8.25
CA ILE A 256 -9.50 2.68 8.23
C ILE A 256 -9.35 3.87 7.28
N ASN A 257 -10.38 4.26 6.52
CA ASN A 257 -10.41 5.50 5.74
C ASN A 257 -10.92 6.69 6.57
N HIS A 258 -11.80 6.46 7.55
CA HIS A 258 -12.41 7.54 8.34
C HIS A 258 -12.00 7.55 9.82
N ALA A 259 -11.56 6.42 10.39
CA ALA A 259 -11.28 6.32 11.81
C ALA A 259 -10.11 7.24 12.25
N PRO A 260 -10.19 7.91 13.41
CA PRO A 260 -9.10 8.70 13.94
C PRO A 260 -7.93 7.82 14.42
N VAL A 261 -6.71 8.37 14.43
CA VAL A 261 -5.48 7.66 14.84
C VAL A 261 -5.60 6.93 16.18
N SER A 262 -6.29 7.54 17.16
CA SER A 262 -6.47 6.96 18.50
C SER A 262 -7.39 5.74 18.53
N GLU A 263 -8.33 5.63 17.60
CA GLU A 263 -9.20 4.48 17.47
C GLU A 263 -8.47 3.32 16.80
N ILE A 264 -7.76 3.60 15.71
CA ILE A 264 -6.89 2.62 15.03
C ILE A 264 -5.86 2.05 16.02
N ALA A 265 -5.17 2.91 16.78
CA ALA A 265 -4.19 2.46 17.76
C ALA A 265 -4.81 1.57 18.86
N ARG A 266 -5.99 1.93 19.40
CA ARG A 266 -6.68 1.11 20.42
C ARG A 266 -7.11 -0.25 19.87
N MET A 267 -7.59 -0.30 18.62
CA MET A 267 -7.93 -1.55 17.95
C MET A 267 -6.69 -2.45 17.82
N LEU A 268 -5.56 -1.89 17.39
CA LEU A 268 -4.30 -2.61 17.26
C LEU A 268 -3.79 -3.14 18.62
N GLU A 269 -3.92 -2.35 19.68
CA GLU A 269 -3.61 -2.79 21.05
C GLU A 269 -4.53 -3.94 21.50
N LYS A 270 -5.84 -3.90 21.19
CA LYS A 270 -6.83 -4.96 21.52
C LYS A 270 -6.46 -6.31 20.91
N ILE A 271 -5.85 -6.34 19.72
CA ILE A 271 -5.39 -7.58 19.06
C ILE A 271 -3.99 -8.03 19.48
N GLY A 272 -3.33 -7.31 20.39
CA GLY A 272 -2.08 -7.72 21.03
C GLY A 272 -0.82 -6.99 20.55
N PHE A 273 -0.95 -5.92 19.75
CA PHE A 273 0.21 -5.08 19.46
C PHE A 273 0.66 -4.31 20.70
N ASN A 274 1.98 -4.20 20.87
CA ASN A 274 2.51 -3.30 21.89
C ASN A 274 2.18 -1.83 21.52
N GLU A 275 2.01 -0.99 22.53
CA GLU A 275 1.61 0.41 22.38
C GLU A 275 2.48 1.18 21.37
N SER A 276 3.80 0.98 21.40
CA SER A 276 4.71 1.65 20.46
C SER A 276 4.53 1.20 19.01
N LYS A 277 4.28 -0.09 18.75
CA LYS A 277 4.04 -0.64 17.40
C LYS A 277 2.65 -0.23 16.91
N ALA A 278 1.65 -0.29 17.79
CA ALA A 278 0.28 0.14 17.49
C ALA A 278 0.24 1.63 17.13
N ALA A 279 0.87 2.50 17.92
CA ALA A 279 0.95 3.93 17.64
C ALA A 279 1.65 4.21 16.30
N GLN A 280 2.76 3.52 16.01
CA GLN A 280 3.51 3.71 14.77
C GLN A 280 2.73 3.24 13.53
N ILE A 281 2.05 2.11 13.61
CA ILE A 281 1.20 1.65 12.51
C ILE A 281 0.01 2.59 12.33
N ALA A 282 -0.62 3.05 13.41
CA ALA A 282 -1.78 3.93 13.32
C ALA A 282 -1.46 5.26 12.64
N VAL A 283 -0.34 5.93 12.98
CA VAL A 283 0.08 7.16 12.28
C VAL A 283 0.40 6.89 10.82
N ASN A 284 1.04 5.75 10.50
CA ASN A 284 1.34 5.40 9.12
C ASN A 284 0.08 5.06 8.30
N ILE A 285 -1.00 4.56 8.92
CA ILE A 285 -2.29 4.33 8.25
C ILE A 285 -2.94 5.67 7.91
N VAL A 286 -2.88 6.66 8.81
CA VAL A 286 -3.45 7.98 8.57
C VAL A 286 -2.70 8.70 7.43
N ASP A 287 -1.38 8.80 7.52
CA ASP A 287 -0.55 9.44 6.48
C ASP A 287 -0.55 8.67 5.14
N PHE A 288 -0.96 7.40 5.14
CA PHE A 288 -1.12 6.66 3.89
C PHE A 288 -2.33 7.14 3.09
N ARG A 289 -3.40 7.54 3.79
CA ARG A 289 -4.70 7.87 3.19
C ARG A 289 -4.93 9.36 2.99
N ASP A 290 -4.20 10.24 3.66
CA ASP A 290 -4.38 11.68 3.52
C ASP A 290 -3.50 12.28 2.41
N GLU A 291 -3.95 13.39 1.83
CA GLU A 291 -3.25 14.04 0.72
C GLU A 291 -2.16 15.01 1.16
N ASP A 292 -2.11 15.32 2.45
CA ASP A 292 -1.16 16.31 2.94
C ASP A 292 0.28 15.74 2.96
N ASN A 293 1.22 16.54 3.46
CA ASN A 293 2.62 16.11 3.58
C ASN A 293 3.14 16.49 4.98
N ASP A 294 2.24 16.47 5.95
CA ASP A 294 2.43 16.85 7.35
C ASP A 294 2.28 15.59 8.22
N PRO A 295 3.39 14.97 8.69
CA PRO A 295 3.25 13.68 9.34
C PRO A 295 2.37 13.71 10.59
N THR A 296 1.42 12.79 10.68
CA THR A 296 0.56 12.64 11.86
C THR A 296 1.40 12.25 13.07
N GLU A 297 1.27 12.98 14.18
CA GLU A 297 1.91 12.66 15.45
C GLU A 297 0.94 12.01 16.42
N TYR A 298 1.33 10.88 17.00
CA TYR A 298 0.58 10.22 18.07
C TYR A 298 1.49 9.46 19.01
N LYS A 299 1.44 9.80 20.30
CA LYS A 299 2.28 9.19 21.37
C LYS A 299 3.78 9.20 21.04
N GLY A 300 4.28 10.27 20.43
CA GLY A 300 5.68 10.40 20.03
C GLY A 300 6.09 9.54 18.82
N LYS A 301 5.13 8.93 18.13
CA LYS A 301 5.31 8.32 16.81
C LYS A 301 4.81 9.28 15.75
N TYR A 302 5.41 9.16 14.57
CA TYR A 302 5.11 10.03 13.45
C TYR A 302 4.90 9.18 12.22
N GLY A 303 3.93 9.55 11.41
CA GLY A 303 3.65 8.85 10.16
C GLY A 303 4.70 9.12 9.09
N ILE A 304 4.46 8.53 7.92
CA ILE A 304 5.42 8.46 6.82
C ILE A 304 4.84 9.18 5.62
N GLU A 305 5.47 10.29 5.28
CA GLU A 305 5.01 11.16 4.21
C GLU A 305 5.85 11.09 2.95
N ARG A 306 5.32 11.61 1.85
CA ARG A 306 6.06 11.76 0.58
C ARG A 306 7.06 12.94 0.62
N THR A 307 7.95 12.91 1.61
CA THR A 307 8.89 13.97 1.95
C THR A 307 10.35 13.51 1.86
N PRO A 308 11.33 14.43 1.80
CA PRO A 308 12.73 14.04 2.00
C PRO A 308 13.00 13.76 3.48
N TYR A 309 13.87 12.77 3.75
CA TYR A 309 14.23 12.32 5.09
C TYR A 309 15.68 12.69 5.41
N ILE A 310 16.00 12.90 6.69
CA ILE A 310 17.40 12.98 7.14
C ILE A 310 18.05 11.62 6.89
N ASN A 311 19.13 11.60 6.11
CA ASN A 311 19.78 10.37 5.67
C ASN A 311 21.15 10.16 6.30
N GLU A 312 21.92 11.23 6.43
CA GLU A 312 23.26 11.23 7.01
C GLU A 312 23.48 12.52 7.81
N VAL A 313 24.13 12.41 8.97
CA VAL A 313 24.56 13.56 9.79
C VAL A 313 26.03 13.43 10.12
N MET A 314 26.78 14.50 9.87
CA MET A 314 28.17 14.64 10.23
C MET A 314 28.35 15.83 11.16
N PRO A 315 28.50 15.59 12.47
CA PRO A 315 28.66 16.68 13.43
C PRO A 315 30.04 17.33 13.36
N PHE A 316 31.10 16.55 13.07
CA PHE A 316 32.45 17.04 13.29
C PHE A 316 33.47 16.53 12.26
N PHE A 317 33.65 17.26 11.14
CA PHE A 317 34.72 17.00 10.18
C PHE A 317 35.79 18.08 10.30
N THR A 318 37.03 17.74 10.68
CA THR A 318 38.11 18.73 10.87
C THR A 318 39.35 18.42 10.05
N SER A 319 39.80 19.34 9.20
CA SER A 319 41.08 19.20 8.49
C SER A 319 42.21 19.86 9.29
N SER A 320 42.52 19.39 10.49
CA SER A 320 43.65 19.91 11.27
C SER A 320 45.00 19.45 10.68
N ALA A 321 45.39 20.05 9.56
CA ALA A 321 46.71 19.91 8.98
C ALA A 321 47.52 21.18 9.26
N ILE A 322 48.61 21.03 10.02
CA ILE A 322 49.63 22.06 10.33
C ILE A 322 50.23 22.74 9.07
N ILE A 323 49.82 22.34 7.86
CA ILE A 323 50.37 22.78 6.57
C ILE A 323 49.43 23.74 5.80
N ALA A 324 48.17 23.91 6.21
CA ALA A 324 47.14 24.45 5.32
C ALA A 324 46.73 25.92 5.52
N ALA A 325 47.24 26.68 6.49
CA ALA A 325 46.72 28.04 6.75
C ALA A 325 46.95 29.02 5.57
N GLU A 326 48.07 28.93 4.85
CA GLU A 326 48.39 29.82 3.73
C GLU A 326 47.84 29.30 2.39
N GLY A 327 47.84 27.97 2.20
CA GLY A 327 47.33 27.29 1.01
C GLY A 327 45.80 27.15 0.99
N LEU A 328 45.14 27.12 2.13
CA LEU A 328 43.68 26.92 2.24
C LEU A 328 42.92 28.26 2.38
N ALA A 329 43.58 29.31 2.89
CA ALA A 329 43.06 30.69 2.81
C ALA A 329 43.11 31.27 1.38
N LYS A 330 44.08 30.84 0.55
CA LYS A 330 44.15 31.21 -0.88
C LYS A 330 43.62 30.14 -1.83
N GLY A 331 43.55 28.89 -1.38
CA GLY A 331 43.29 27.73 -2.22
C GLY A 331 42.28 26.74 -1.66
N GLY A 332 41.71 26.92 -0.47
CA GLY A 332 40.67 26.03 0.08
C GLY A 332 39.31 26.28 -0.56
N ILE A 333 39.00 27.56 -0.77
CA ILE A 333 37.86 27.98 -1.59
C ILE A 333 38.06 27.58 -3.05
N ARG A 334 39.30 27.70 -3.57
CA ARG A 334 39.66 27.27 -4.92
C ARG A 334 39.65 25.74 -5.07
N TYR A 335 40.09 25.00 -4.05
CA TYR A 335 40.10 23.54 -4.01
C TYR A 335 38.69 22.98 -3.92
N LEU A 336 37.82 23.58 -3.10
CA LEU A 336 36.39 23.25 -3.08
C LEU A 336 35.74 23.57 -4.43
N LYS A 337 36.02 24.74 -5.02
CA LYS A 337 35.56 25.14 -6.37
C LYS A 337 36.06 24.21 -7.47
N ASP A 338 37.33 23.79 -7.41
CA ASP A 338 37.98 22.92 -8.40
C ASP A 338 37.51 21.46 -8.24
N LYS A 339 37.35 20.94 -7.01
CA LYS A 339 36.78 19.60 -6.75
C LYS A 339 35.30 19.51 -7.13
N LEU A 340 34.50 20.55 -6.88
CA LEU A 340 33.11 20.63 -7.32
C LEU A 340 33.03 20.72 -8.85
N LYS A 341 33.88 21.52 -9.50
CA LYS A 341 33.93 21.62 -10.97
C LYS A 341 34.45 20.35 -11.65
N GLU A 342 35.45 19.68 -11.08
CA GLU A 342 35.94 18.37 -11.55
C GLU A 342 34.85 17.32 -11.47
N LYS A 343 34.18 17.15 -10.31
CA LYS A 343 33.11 16.16 -10.16
C LYS A 343 31.89 16.42 -11.07
N VAL A 344 31.56 17.68 -11.34
CA VAL A 344 30.46 18.06 -12.25
C VAL A 344 30.83 17.80 -13.72
N LYS A 345 32.06 18.13 -14.13
CA LYS A 345 32.56 17.88 -15.50
C LYS A 345 32.73 16.39 -15.80
N GLU A 346 33.17 15.61 -14.81
CA GLU A 346 33.41 14.18 -14.96
C GLU A 346 32.11 13.38 -15.15
N LYS A 347 30.95 13.92 -14.72
CA LYS A 347 29.67 13.19 -14.75
C LYS A 347 28.58 13.73 -15.68
N THR A 348 28.56 15.00 -16.08
CA THR A 348 27.39 15.58 -16.80
C THR A 348 27.60 15.92 -18.27
N LYS A 349 28.84 16.12 -18.75
CA LYS A 349 29.16 16.63 -20.12
C LYS A 349 28.35 17.87 -20.58
N ILE A 350 27.64 18.57 -19.69
CA ILE A 350 26.86 19.77 -20.00
C ILE A 350 27.18 20.86 -18.97
N ASN A 351 27.41 22.07 -19.46
CA ASN A 351 27.79 23.23 -18.67
C ASN A 351 26.51 24.00 -18.26
N ILE A 352 26.21 24.13 -16.95
CA ILE A 352 25.02 24.83 -16.45
C ILE A 352 25.42 26.24 -15.97
N PRO A 353 25.08 27.32 -16.69
CA PRO A 353 25.63 28.67 -16.44
C PRO A 353 25.14 29.34 -15.14
N GLN A 354 23.94 29.01 -14.66
CA GLN A 354 23.33 29.66 -13.48
C GLN A 354 23.91 29.16 -12.16
N LEU A 355 24.55 27.99 -12.14
CA LEU A 355 25.21 27.41 -10.98
C LEU A 355 26.50 28.16 -10.63
N ASP A 356 27.24 28.62 -11.64
CA ASP A 356 28.47 29.42 -11.45
C ASP A 356 28.17 30.76 -10.76
N ASP A 357 27.06 31.41 -11.11
CA ASP A 357 26.69 32.74 -10.60
C ASP A 357 26.23 32.70 -9.14
N VAL A 358 25.51 31.64 -8.74
CA VAL A 358 25.09 31.41 -7.35
C VAL A 358 26.31 31.03 -6.48
N ILE A 359 27.19 30.17 -6.99
CA ILE A 359 28.44 29.79 -6.32
C ILE A 359 29.34 31.02 -6.12
N ASP A 360 29.48 31.88 -7.13
CA ASP A 360 30.32 33.08 -7.03
C ASP A 360 29.72 34.15 -6.10
N LYS A 361 28.38 34.30 -6.01
CA LYS A 361 27.73 35.22 -5.06
C LYS A 361 27.90 34.83 -3.59
N ILE A 362 27.77 33.53 -3.29
CA ILE A 362 27.91 33.01 -1.91
C ILE A 362 29.38 33.10 -1.46
N THR A 363 30.31 32.84 -2.38
CA THR A 363 31.75 32.79 -2.10
C THR A 363 32.34 34.20 -1.92
N SER A 364 32.00 35.14 -2.81
CA SER A 364 32.54 36.51 -2.80
C SER A 364 32.16 37.33 -1.56
N LYS A 365 30.95 37.15 -1.02
CA LYS A 365 30.44 37.93 0.13
C LYS A 365 31.23 37.70 1.42
N ASN A 366 31.81 36.52 1.60
CA ASN A 366 32.60 36.16 2.78
C ASN A 366 34.13 36.23 2.53
N GLU A 367 34.56 36.14 1.26
CA GLU A 367 35.98 36.11 0.88
C GLU A 367 36.73 37.41 1.24
N GLU A 368 36.18 38.59 0.92
CA GLU A 368 36.84 39.88 1.21
C GLU A 368 36.99 40.14 2.71
N LYS A 369 35.98 39.76 3.50
CA LYS A 369 35.98 39.91 4.96
C LYS A 369 37.02 39.02 5.62
N ILE A 370 37.11 37.76 5.19
CA ILE A 370 38.09 36.78 5.68
C ILE A 370 39.52 37.20 5.28
N LYS A 371 39.74 37.56 4.02
CA LYS A 371 41.04 38.02 3.50
C LYS A 371 41.54 39.25 4.23
N GLY A 372 40.66 40.23 4.45
CA GLY A 372 40.99 41.46 5.17
C GLY A 372 41.37 41.24 6.63
N GLU A 373 40.83 40.22 7.30
CA GLU A 373 41.16 39.91 8.69
C GLU A 373 42.39 39.02 8.84
N VAL A 374 42.59 38.06 7.93
CA VAL A 374 43.83 37.29 7.82
C VAL A 374 45.02 38.21 7.57
N ASP A 375 44.90 39.15 6.63
CA ASP A 375 45.96 40.14 6.36
C ASP A 375 46.23 41.04 7.58
N ARG A 376 45.19 41.42 8.33
CA ARG A 376 45.32 42.25 9.55
C ARG A 376 46.08 41.49 10.65
N ILE A 377 45.81 40.20 10.82
CA ILE A 377 46.49 39.32 11.77
C ILE A 377 47.95 39.13 11.38
N ILE A 378 48.24 38.87 10.09
CA ILE A 378 49.61 38.75 9.55
C ILE A 378 50.40 40.05 9.80
N LYS A 379 49.78 41.21 9.56
CA LYS A 379 50.41 42.52 9.76
C LYS A 379 50.68 42.83 11.24
N LYS A 380 49.77 42.44 12.15
CA LYS A 380 49.94 42.55 13.62
C LYS A 380 51.08 41.65 14.11
N TYR A 381 51.22 40.45 13.54
CA TYR A 381 52.25 39.49 13.91
C TYR A 381 53.64 39.89 13.41
N ARG A 382 53.77 40.42 12.17
CA ARG A 382 55.03 41.01 11.67
C ARG A 382 55.54 42.16 12.55
N ARG A 383 54.63 43.05 12.99
CA ARG A 383 54.98 44.15 13.91
C ARG A 383 55.43 43.67 15.31
N TRP A 384 54.92 42.54 15.77
CA TRP A 384 55.32 41.95 17.06
C TRP A 384 56.71 41.29 16.99
N GLN A 385 57.04 40.64 15.86
CA GLN A 385 58.38 40.09 15.57
C GLN A 385 59.48 41.16 15.51
N GLU A 386 59.21 42.32 14.90
CA GLU A 386 60.16 43.43 14.83
C GLU A 386 60.45 44.07 16.20
N ARG A 387 59.46 44.07 17.11
CA ARG A 387 59.63 44.56 18.49
C ARG A 387 60.52 43.66 19.35
N LYS A 388 60.46 42.33 19.16
CA LYS A 388 61.34 41.38 19.87
C LYS A 388 62.81 41.44 19.44
N LYS A 389 63.09 41.83 18.19
CA LYS A 389 64.48 41.97 17.68
C LYS A 389 65.26 43.16 18.27
N LYS A 390 64.60 44.13 18.91
CA LYS A 390 65.25 45.30 19.53
C LYS A 390 65.63 45.12 21.00
N SER A 391 65.28 43.99 21.62
CA SER A 391 65.53 43.75 23.04
C SER A 391 66.08 42.34 23.25
N PHE A 392 67.37 42.15 23.01
CA PHE A 392 68.30 41.30 23.78
C PHE A 392 69.63 41.15 23.00
N SER A 393 70.63 41.92 23.42
CA SER A 393 72.04 41.70 23.14
C SER A 393 72.73 41.71 24.50
N LEU A 394 73.27 40.57 24.95
CA LEU A 394 74.43 40.45 25.86
C LEU A 394 74.60 39.00 26.35
N PHE A 395 75.82 38.47 26.10
CA PHE A 395 76.45 37.24 26.61
C PHE A 395 76.25 35.89 25.90
N LYS A 396 77.34 35.10 25.99
CA LYS A 396 77.96 34.17 25.03
C LYS A 396 78.26 32.83 25.75
N PHE A 397 78.37 31.76 24.96
CA PHE A 397 79.21 30.54 25.14
C PHE A 397 78.78 29.37 26.05
N PHE A 398 78.38 28.25 25.44
CA PHE A 398 79.17 26.99 25.38
C PHE A 398 78.71 26.12 24.18
N GLN A 399 79.65 25.36 23.59
CA GLN A 399 79.52 24.60 22.33
C GLN A 399 78.97 23.17 22.53
N ALA A 400 78.08 22.70 21.63
CA ALA A 400 78.12 21.37 20.98
C ALA A 400 77.00 21.25 19.93
N ARG A 401 77.22 20.37 18.95
CA ARG A 401 76.57 20.23 17.64
C ARG A 401 75.07 19.93 17.62
N SER A 402 74.52 20.26 16.45
CA SER A 402 73.25 19.86 15.82
C SER A 402 72.04 20.71 16.18
N ALA A 403 71.39 21.20 15.12
CA ALA A 403 70.32 22.18 15.10
C ALA A 403 69.12 21.76 15.94
N PHE A 404 69.14 22.15 17.21
CA PHE A 404 67.94 22.33 18.01
C PHE A 404 67.54 23.81 17.97
N ALA A 405 66.24 24.07 17.92
CA ALA A 405 65.55 25.36 17.99
C ALA A 405 65.34 26.13 16.67
N ALA A 406 64.19 25.86 16.05
CA ALA A 406 63.12 26.83 16.00
C ALA A 406 61.80 26.08 15.79
N GLU A 407 61.17 25.70 16.89
CA GLU A 407 59.75 25.36 16.95
C GLU A 407 58.97 26.53 16.31
N LYS A 408 58.61 26.36 15.03
CA LYS A 408 57.67 27.25 14.37
C LYS A 408 56.33 27.00 15.05
N ALA A 409 55.98 27.83 16.02
CA ALA A 409 54.61 27.93 16.52
C ALA A 409 53.70 28.24 15.32
N SER A 410 53.10 27.19 14.76
CA SER A 410 52.15 27.26 13.66
C SER A 410 50.87 27.89 14.20
N VAL A 411 50.32 28.86 13.47
CA VAL A 411 48.98 29.36 13.76
C VAL A 411 48.02 28.19 13.47
N LYS A 412 47.45 27.60 14.52
CA LYS A 412 46.45 26.53 14.40
C LYS A 412 45.14 27.16 13.92
N ILE A 413 44.87 27.02 12.62
CA ILE A 413 43.56 27.32 12.03
C ILE A 413 42.86 25.97 11.87
N ASP A 414 41.80 25.77 12.63
CA ASP A 414 40.96 24.57 12.52
C ASP A 414 39.74 24.95 11.67
N ILE A 415 39.55 24.24 10.56
CA ILE A 415 38.33 24.34 9.75
C ILE A 415 37.49 23.12 10.04
N GLU A 416 36.30 23.39 10.54
CA GLU A 416 35.30 22.41 10.87
C GLU A 416 34.18 22.51 9.84
N VAL A 417 33.82 21.36 9.30
CA VAL A 417 32.71 21.20 8.37
C VAL A 417 31.72 20.26 9.02
N GLU A 418 30.46 20.65 8.97
CA GLU A 418 29.35 19.87 9.49
C GLU A 418 28.34 19.74 8.34
N TRP A 419 27.60 18.65 8.30
CA TRP A 419 26.50 18.55 7.34
C TRP A 419 25.36 17.70 7.84
N VAL A 420 24.18 18.06 7.35
CA VAL A 420 22.97 17.23 7.39
C VAL A 420 22.61 16.96 5.94
N GLU A 421 22.50 15.68 5.59
CA GLU A 421 22.05 15.23 4.29
C GLU A 421 20.60 14.81 4.34
N LEU A 422 19.83 15.27 3.36
CA LEU A 422 18.49 14.80 3.09
C LEU A 422 18.50 13.85 1.89
N PHE A 423 17.65 12.84 1.93
CA PHE A 423 17.43 11.91 0.82
C PHE A 423 15.95 11.86 0.45
N ASN A 424 15.68 11.93 -0.86
CA ASN A 424 14.36 11.71 -1.42
C ASN A 424 14.29 10.29 -2.02
N PRO A 425 13.58 9.35 -1.38
CA PRO A 425 13.47 7.99 -1.91
C PRO A 425 12.51 7.86 -3.11
N TYR A 426 11.69 8.88 -3.37
CA TYR A 426 10.61 8.84 -4.34
C TYR A 426 11.07 9.16 -5.78
N SER A 427 10.23 8.82 -6.75
CA SER A 427 10.43 9.11 -8.18
C SER A 427 10.05 10.54 -8.58
N CYS A 428 9.39 11.28 -7.70
CA CYS A 428 9.02 12.69 -7.88
C CYS A 428 9.97 13.63 -7.13
N ILE A 429 9.92 14.93 -7.47
CA ILE A 429 10.69 15.96 -6.77
C ILE A 429 10.04 16.23 -5.41
N CYS A 430 10.85 16.35 -4.35
CA CYS A 430 10.39 16.83 -3.05
C CYS A 430 10.85 18.26 -2.82
N SER A 431 9.94 19.18 -2.50
CA SER A 431 10.32 20.55 -2.12
C SER A 431 10.73 20.59 -0.65
N ALA A 432 11.92 21.12 -0.37
CA ALA A 432 12.38 21.44 0.99
C ALA A 432 12.54 22.96 1.17
N ALA A 433 11.98 23.76 0.25
CA ALA A 433 12.13 25.20 0.25
C ALA A 433 11.40 25.81 1.46
N GLY A 434 12.14 26.53 2.29
CA GLY A 434 11.59 27.16 3.49
C GLY A 434 11.45 26.22 4.68
N TRP A 435 11.91 24.97 4.55
CA TRP A 435 12.03 24.03 5.67
C TRP A 435 13.19 24.45 6.58
N GLU A 436 13.25 23.89 7.77
CA GLU A 436 14.23 24.22 8.79
C GLU A 436 14.85 22.95 9.39
N ILE A 437 16.17 22.98 9.54
CA ILE A 437 16.89 22.06 10.41
C ILE A 437 17.04 22.75 11.75
N LYS A 438 16.56 22.11 12.81
CA LYS A 438 16.68 22.59 14.18
C LYS A 438 17.47 21.59 15.02
N THR A 439 18.36 22.12 15.85
CA THR A 439 19.25 21.34 16.72
C THR A 439 19.27 21.95 18.11
N SER A 440 20.01 21.36 19.05
CA SER A 440 20.17 21.91 20.40
C SER A 440 20.93 23.24 20.43
N ILE A 441 21.79 23.52 19.43
CA ILE A 441 22.67 24.69 19.42
C ILE A 441 22.37 25.70 18.29
N GLY A 442 21.51 25.36 17.34
CA GLY A 442 21.21 26.25 16.23
C GLY A 442 20.03 25.83 15.36
N GLU A 443 19.71 26.69 14.40
CA GLU A 443 18.69 26.46 13.39
C GLU A 443 19.19 26.92 12.02
N LYS A 444 18.74 26.26 10.96
CA LYS A 444 19.13 26.60 9.60
C LYS A 444 18.03 26.31 8.60
N ARG A 445 17.62 27.34 7.86
CA ARG A 445 16.67 27.20 6.76
C ARG A 445 17.28 26.50 5.55
N ILE A 446 16.48 25.64 4.96
CA ILE A 446 16.75 24.90 3.73
C ILE A 446 16.11 25.64 2.56
N PHE A 447 16.79 25.62 1.41
CA PHE A 447 16.30 26.20 0.17
C PHE A 447 16.39 25.16 -0.93
N GLY A 448 15.48 25.21 -1.89
CA GLY A 448 15.51 24.37 -3.08
C GLY A 448 14.69 23.08 -2.95
N VAL A 449 15.03 22.12 -3.81
CA VAL A 449 14.29 20.86 -3.97
C VAL A 449 15.25 19.68 -3.93
N VAL A 450 14.80 18.55 -3.41
CA VAL A 450 15.54 17.30 -3.42
C VAL A 450 15.09 16.49 -4.65
N PRO A 451 16.00 16.23 -5.62
CA PRO A 451 15.62 15.55 -6.86
C PRO A 451 15.17 14.11 -6.60
N PRO A 452 14.43 13.49 -7.55
CA PRO A 452 14.01 12.10 -7.44
C PRO A 452 15.19 11.16 -7.19
N ARG A 453 15.05 10.26 -6.20
CA ARG A 453 16.12 9.31 -5.80
C ARG A 453 17.46 9.99 -5.54
N GLY A 454 17.41 11.24 -5.08
CA GLY A 454 18.56 12.13 -4.98
C GLY A 454 18.77 12.66 -3.58
N TYR A 455 19.87 13.39 -3.43
CA TYR A 455 20.38 13.86 -2.14
C TYR A 455 20.47 15.38 -2.12
N TRP A 456 20.36 15.95 -0.93
CA TRP A 456 20.55 17.38 -0.69
C TRP A 456 21.34 17.60 0.59
N VAL A 457 22.55 18.16 0.48
CA VAL A 457 23.45 18.34 1.62
C VAL A 457 23.48 19.78 2.08
N VAL A 458 23.17 19.99 3.35
CA VAL A 458 23.25 21.29 4.03
C VAL A 458 24.59 21.41 4.74
N PHE A 459 25.57 22.02 4.07
CA PHE A 459 26.89 22.27 4.67
C PHE A 459 26.87 23.45 5.64
N ASN A 460 27.53 23.27 6.78
CA ASN A 460 27.91 24.33 7.71
C ASN A 460 29.43 24.35 7.88
N VAL A 461 30.04 25.53 7.89
CA VAL A 461 31.50 25.68 8.00
C VAL A 461 31.83 26.65 9.12
N VAL A 462 32.65 26.19 10.07
CA VAL A 462 33.15 26.98 11.18
C VAL A 462 34.66 27.04 11.09
N ILE A 463 35.21 28.26 11.16
CA ILE A 463 36.67 28.49 11.10
C ILE A 463 37.11 29.01 12.46
N LYS A 464 37.84 28.18 13.20
CA LYS A 464 38.41 28.53 14.51
C LYS A 464 39.87 28.97 14.33
N MET A 465 40.16 30.17 14.79
CA MET A 465 41.49 30.79 14.81
C MET A 465 41.83 31.29 16.22
N PRO A 466 43.11 31.50 16.56
CA PRO A 466 43.48 32.03 17.87
C PRO A 466 42.81 33.37 18.17
N GLY A 467 41.91 33.37 19.16
CA GLY A 467 41.14 34.54 19.59
C GLY A 467 39.99 34.95 18.65
N LYS A 468 39.61 34.11 17.67
CA LYS A 468 38.51 34.41 16.77
C LYS A 468 37.89 33.18 16.12
N THR A 469 36.55 33.08 16.18
CA THR A 469 35.76 32.09 15.42
C THR A 469 34.94 32.80 14.35
N ILE A 470 34.91 32.24 13.14
CA ILE A 470 34.04 32.69 12.04
C ILE A 470 33.02 31.59 11.76
N GLY A 471 31.74 31.96 11.71
CA GLY A 471 30.63 31.01 11.64
C GLY A 471 30.08 30.67 13.03
N LYS A 472 29.03 29.87 13.05
CA LYS A 472 28.45 29.27 14.26
C LYS A 472 28.26 27.79 13.95
N GLU A 473 28.55 26.94 14.92
CA GLU A 473 28.25 25.51 14.86
C GLU A 473 26.72 25.34 14.74
N LEU A 474 26.31 24.37 13.93
CA LEU A 474 24.93 23.95 13.77
C LEU A 474 24.69 22.65 14.54
N LEU A 475 25.69 21.79 14.64
CA LEU A 475 25.59 20.46 15.25
C LEU A 475 26.50 20.37 16.49
N ASP A 476 25.98 19.87 17.61
CA ASP A 476 26.79 19.61 18.80
C ASP A 476 27.76 18.44 18.54
N ASN A 477 29.03 18.58 18.93
CA ASN A 477 30.06 17.60 18.61
C ASN A 477 29.94 16.29 19.42
N ASP A 478 29.20 16.31 20.54
CA ASP A 478 29.05 15.19 21.46
C ASP A 478 27.70 14.49 21.31
N VAL A 479 26.59 15.20 21.53
CA VAL A 479 25.23 14.64 21.46
C VAL A 479 24.29 15.72 20.96
N ASP A 480 23.51 15.41 19.92
CA ASP A 480 22.50 16.32 19.40
C ASP A 480 21.30 15.55 18.84
N THR A 481 20.18 16.26 18.77
CA THR A 481 18.96 15.81 18.09
C THR A 481 18.71 16.76 16.92
N VAL A 482 18.70 16.22 15.71
CA VAL A 482 18.45 16.96 14.48
C VAL A 482 16.99 16.77 14.10
N GLU A 483 16.21 17.85 14.19
CA GLU A 483 14.81 17.90 13.78
C GLU A 483 14.73 18.51 12.37
N LEU A 484 13.98 17.86 11.48
CA LEU A 484 13.60 18.41 10.18
C LEU A 484 12.16 18.91 10.26
N ILE A 485 11.98 20.20 10.07
CA ILE A 485 10.68 20.89 10.23
C ILE A 485 10.27 21.47 8.88
N ASN A 486 9.04 21.20 8.44
CA ASN A 486 8.54 21.75 7.18
C ASN A 486 8.12 23.22 7.32
N LEU A 487 7.71 23.83 6.20
CA LEU A 487 7.31 25.24 6.16
C LEU A 487 6.10 25.56 7.06
N LYS A 488 5.22 24.59 7.32
CA LYS A 488 4.04 24.72 8.18
C LYS A 488 4.38 24.55 9.68
N GLY A 489 5.62 24.16 10.00
CA GLY A 489 6.07 23.91 11.38
C GLY A 489 5.88 22.48 11.86
N ALA A 490 5.46 21.55 10.99
CA ALA A 490 5.34 20.14 11.34
C ALA A 490 6.70 19.43 11.31
N LYS A 491 6.92 18.50 12.24
CA LYS A 491 8.18 17.76 12.37
C LYS A 491 8.16 16.54 11.44
N VAL A 492 8.88 16.66 10.32
CA VAL A 492 8.92 15.65 9.25
C VAL A 492 9.81 14.46 9.59
N ASP A 493 10.95 14.72 10.21
CA ASP A 493 11.91 13.68 10.59
C ASP A 493 12.70 14.13 11.82
N GLU A 494 13.27 13.17 12.53
CA GLU A 494 14.10 13.41 13.70
C GLU A 494 15.13 12.31 13.83
N VAL A 495 16.37 12.66 14.17
CA VAL A 495 17.42 11.71 14.51
C VAL A 495 18.29 12.22 15.64
N THR A 496 18.75 11.31 16.49
CA THR A 496 19.68 11.62 17.57
C THR A 496 20.97 10.83 17.40
N TYR A 497 22.12 11.48 17.58
CA TYR A 497 23.43 10.82 17.54
C TYR A 497 24.21 11.00 18.85
N TYR A 498 25.14 10.08 19.08
CA TYR A 498 26.06 10.09 20.21
C TYR A 498 27.49 9.95 19.70
N ASN A 499 28.14 11.09 19.47
CA ASN A 499 29.46 11.19 18.84
C ASN A 499 30.62 11.30 19.82
N TYR A 500 30.42 11.83 21.04
CA TYR A 500 31.49 12.01 22.05
C TYR A 500 32.75 12.72 21.50
N GLY A 501 32.57 13.69 20.60
CA GLY A 501 33.65 14.53 20.09
C GLY A 501 34.59 13.84 19.10
N PHE A 502 34.25 12.63 18.63
CA PHE A 502 35.07 11.94 17.64
C PHE A 502 34.99 12.65 16.29
N PRO A 503 36.13 13.10 15.74
CA PRO A 503 36.14 13.71 14.42
C PRO A 503 35.96 12.64 13.35
N TRP A 504 35.52 13.05 12.17
CA TRP A 504 35.36 12.21 10.99
C TRP A 504 34.28 11.14 11.11
N ARG A 505 33.38 11.19 12.09
CA ARG A 505 32.35 10.15 12.28
C ARG A 505 30.98 10.64 11.80
N ALA A 506 30.56 10.17 10.63
CA ALA A 506 29.21 10.40 10.11
C ALA A 506 28.27 9.32 10.62
N PHE A 507 27.01 9.67 10.83
CA PHE A 507 25.92 8.79 11.23
C PHE A 507 24.98 8.60 10.05
N GLU A 508 24.72 7.36 9.67
CA GLU A 508 23.97 7.01 8.46
C GLU A 508 22.73 6.18 8.81
N LYS A 509 21.60 6.48 8.15
CA LYS A 509 20.41 5.62 8.17
C LYS A 509 20.58 4.42 7.22
N ASN A 510 19.83 3.36 7.49
CA ASN A 510 19.68 2.22 6.57
C ASN A 510 18.39 2.39 5.74
N ASP A 511 17.23 2.40 6.39
CA ASP A 511 15.92 2.78 5.85
C ASP A 511 15.65 4.26 6.21
N PRO A 512 15.50 5.16 5.22
CA PRO A 512 15.27 6.59 5.45
C PRO A 512 14.07 6.91 6.37
N ARG A 513 13.03 6.06 6.34
CA ARG A 513 11.79 6.23 7.12
C ARG A 513 11.97 5.96 8.61
N VAL A 514 13.05 5.27 8.99
CA VAL A 514 13.32 4.94 10.39
C VAL A 514 14.07 6.11 11.05
N ARG A 515 13.54 6.62 12.16
CA ARG A 515 14.07 7.79 12.90
C ARG A 515 15.31 7.50 13.76
N GLU A 516 16.05 6.45 13.41
CA GLU A 516 17.25 6.00 14.12
C GLU A 516 18.38 5.75 13.12
N PHE A 517 19.59 6.14 13.49
CA PHE A 517 20.77 5.80 12.71
C PHE A 517 21.07 4.30 12.79
N ALA A 518 21.44 3.71 11.65
CA ALA A 518 21.82 2.30 11.59
C ALA A 518 23.28 2.07 11.99
N GLY A 519 24.14 3.08 11.78
CA GLY A 519 25.53 2.99 12.18
C GLY A 519 26.32 4.24 11.82
N THR A 520 27.65 4.11 11.87
CA THR A 520 28.55 5.25 11.66
C THR A 520 29.70 4.91 10.74
N VAL A 521 30.06 5.83 9.86
CA VAL A 521 31.14 5.66 8.88
C VAL A 521 32.17 6.79 9.00
N PRO A 522 33.48 6.48 8.95
CA PRO A 522 34.51 7.49 8.82
C PRO A 522 34.38 8.32 7.52
N GLY A 523 34.18 9.63 7.64
CA GLY A 523 34.09 10.59 6.54
C GLY A 523 32.72 10.71 5.87
N GLY A 524 31.80 9.78 6.17
CA GLY A 524 30.47 9.72 5.57
C GLY A 524 30.46 9.44 4.07
N SER A 525 29.29 9.61 3.47
CA SER A 525 28.98 9.33 2.09
C SER A 525 28.18 10.47 1.41
N PRO A 526 28.51 11.76 1.63
CA PRO A 526 27.66 12.86 1.18
C PRO A 526 27.47 12.84 -0.34
N TRP A 527 26.22 13.01 -0.78
CA TRP A 527 25.69 12.94 -2.13
C TRP A 527 25.59 11.54 -2.73
N PHE A 528 25.86 10.50 -1.94
CA PHE A 528 25.87 9.12 -2.39
C PHE A 528 25.03 8.24 -1.47
N ARG A 529 24.74 7.03 -1.94
CA ARG A 529 24.05 6.03 -1.14
C ARG A 529 24.91 5.63 0.06
N ASN A 530 24.27 5.64 1.24
CA ASN A 530 24.85 5.20 2.51
C ASN A 530 25.50 3.82 2.40
N TRP A 531 26.57 3.61 3.16
CA TRP A 531 27.18 2.30 3.36
C TRP A 531 26.24 1.36 4.11
N TYR A 532 25.42 1.93 5.00
CA TYR A 532 24.42 1.19 5.76
C TYR A 532 23.12 0.91 4.99
N TRP A 533 23.01 1.26 3.71
CA TRP A 533 21.87 0.87 2.87
C TRP A 533 21.85 -0.65 2.64
N MET A 534 21.10 -1.36 3.49
CA MET A 534 21.00 -2.81 3.58
C MET A 534 19.53 -3.26 3.68
N PRO A 535 18.77 -3.24 2.57
CA PRO A 535 17.38 -3.70 2.52
C PRO A 535 17.16 -5.12 3.05
N ARG A 536 18.14 -5.99 2.83
CA ARG A 536 18.13 -7.41 3.24
C ARG A 536 18.09 -7.65 4.75
N VAL A 537 18.24 -6.60 5.57
CA VAL A 537 18.04 -6.69 7.03
C VAL A 537 16.55 -6.86 7.37
N GLY A 538 15.66 -6.38 6.50
CA GLY A 538 14.23 -6.64 6.57
C GLY A 538 13.80 -7.67 5.54
N GLU A 539 12.64 -7.46 4.93
CA GLU A 539 12.04 -8.38 3.95
C GLU A 539 12.26 -7.97 2.49
N VAL A 540 12.87 -6.80 2.26
CA VAL A 540 12.96 -6.16 0.94
C VAL A 540 14.27 -6.54 0.24
N SER A 541 14.17 -6.96 -1.02
CA SER A 541 15.36 -7.18 -1.86
C SER A 541 15.99 -5.84 -2.29
N PRO A 542 17.31 -5.78 -2.58
CA PRO A 542 17.94 -4.56 -3.07
C PRO A 542 17.29 -3.96 -4.33
N GLU A 543 16.72 -4.82 -5.18
CA GLU A 543 16.04 -4.45 -6.42
C GLU A 543 14.65 -3.84 -6.15
N GLN A 544 13.98 -4.28 -5.08
CA GLN A 544 12.66 -3.80 -4.64
C GLN A 544 12.72 -2.62 -3.66
N ALA A 545 13.92 -2.21 -3.24
CA ALA A 545 14.09 -1.17 -2.22
C ALA A 545 13.33 0.12 -2.58
N TYR A 546 13.45 0.61 -3.81
CA TYR A 546 12.77 1.83 -4.23
C TYR A 546 11.25 1.68 -4.34
N SER A 547 10.75 0.54 -4.79
CA SER A 547 9.31 0.28 -4.86
C SER A 547 8.68 0.06 -3.48
N SER A 548 9.49 -0.21 -2.45
CA SER A 548 9.00 -0.33 -1.07
C SER A 548 8.66 1.02 -0.42
N PHE A 549 9.09 2.14 -1.00
CA PHE A 549 8.69 3.48 -0.57
C PHE A 549 7.37 3.84 -1.24
N TYR A 550 6.28 3.38 -0.65
CA TYR A 550 4.94 3.61 -1.13
C TYR A 550 4.15 4.41 -0.10
N VAL A 551 3.67 5.57 -0.53
CA VAL A 551 2.71 6.42 0.19
C VAL A 551 1.64 6.74 -0.83
N LYS A 552 0.42 6.28 -0.58
CA LYS A 552 -0.68 6.34 -1.55
C LYS A 552 -1.21 7.77 -1.68
N ASN A 553 -1.34 8.45 -0.54
CA ASN A 553 -1.99 9.76 -0.41
C ASN A 553 -3.42 9.74 -0.96
N LYS A 554 -4.11 8.61 -0.79
CA LYS A 554 -5.52 8.38 -1.17
C LYS A 554 -6.10 7.30 -0.24
N PRO A 555 -7.44 7.24 -0.09
CA PRO A 555 -8.06 6.22 0.74
C PRO A 555 -7.67 4.78 0.34
N PHE A 556 -7.75 3.87 1.30
CA PHE A 556 -7.52 2.44 1.08
C PHE A 556 -8.64 1.88 0.20
N ALA A 557 -8.25 1.25 -0.90
CA ALA A 557 -9.17 0.60 -1.83
C ALA A 557 -9.54 -0.82 -1.43
N SER A 558 -8.67 -1.47 -0.69
CA SER A 558 -8.96 -2.76 -0.08
C SER A 558 -8.25 -2.88 1.25
N ILE A 559 -8.76 -3.75 2.12
CA ILE A 559 -8.09 -4.08 3.38
C ILE A 559 -6.70 -4.69 3.14
N GLY A 560 -6.41 -5.24 1.96
CA GLY A 560 -5.11 -5.83 1.61
C GLY A 560 -4.00 -4.79 1.49
N GLU A 561 -4.32 -3.53 1.17
CA GLU A 561 -3.33 -2.44 1.08
C GLU A 561 -2.67 -2.14 2.43
N ILE A 562 -3.24 -2.62 3.54
CA ILE A 562 -2.61 -2.58 4.86
C ILE A 562 -1.23 -3.25 4.87
N GLY A 563 -1.00 -4.22 3.96
CA GLY A 563 0.29 -4.89 3.78
C GLY A 563 1.40 -3.96 3.25
N TYR A 564 1.06 -2.79 2.70
CA TYR A 564 2.07 -1.80 2.29
C TYR A 564 2.53 -0.89 3.44
N ILE A 565 1.80 -0.89 4.56
CA ILE A 565 2.08 0.02 5.66
C ILE A 565 3.37 -0.39 6.35
N HIS A 566 4.31 0.55 6.44
CA HIS A 566 5.58 0.33 7.11
C HIS A 566 5.37 0.13 8.62
N SER A 567 6.13 -0.78 9.22
CA SER A 567 5.99 -1.16 10.63
C SER A 567 6.79 -0.28 11.60
N GLY A 568 7.53 0.71 11.09
CA GLY A 568 8.53 1.49 11.82
C GLY A 568 9.88 0.80 12.02
N LYS A 569 10.05 -0.41 11.46
CA LYS A 569 11.33 -1.15 11.49
C LYS A 569 12.00 -1.12 10.13
N GLN A 570 13.32 -1.20 10.14
CA GLN A 570 14.18 -1.20 8.94
C GLN A 570 13.64 -2.20 7.89
N TRP A 571 13.16 -1.69 6.75
CA TRP A 571 12.70 -2.49 5.61
C TRP A 571 11.61 -3.52 5.94
N LYS A 572 10.64 -3.15 6.78
CA LYS A 572 9.53 -4.03 7.15
C LYS A 572 8.18 -3.34 7.09
N THR A 573 7.22 -4.02 6.49
CA THR A 573 5.80 -3.67 6.47
C THR A 573 5.01 -4.55 7.44
N ILE A 574 3.69 -4.42 7.43
CA ILE A 574 2.78 -5.32 8.14
C ILE A 574 2.80 -6.68 7.45
N ASP A 575 3.19 -7.72 8.18
CA ASP A 575 3.33 -9.07 7.63
C ASP A 575 1.97 -9.77 7.61
N LEU A 576 1.35 -9.91 6.44
CA LEU A 576 0.07 -10.66 6.30
C LEU A 576 0.28 -12.18 6.12
N GLY A 577 1.51 -12.67 6.25
CA GLY A 577 1.85 -14.08 6.11
C GLY A 577 1.49 -14.96 7.31
N LYS A 578 1.80 -16.25 7.19
CA LYS A 578 1.56 -17.26 8.23
C LYS A 578 2.35 -16.93 9.51
N ASN A 579 1.63 -16.66 10.60
CA ASN A 579 2.13 -16.17 11.90
C ASN A 579 2.48 -14.67 11.96
N GLY A 580 2.08 -13.89 10.95
CA GLY A 580 2.23 -12.44 10.95
C GLY A 580 1.11 -11.71 11.69
N ASP A 581 0.83 -10.51 11.21
CA ASP A 581 -0.10 -9.50 11.69
C ASP A 581 -1.53 -9.64 11.09
N TRP A 582 -1.83 -10.72 10.37
CA TRP A 582 -3.10 -10.95 9.63
C TRP A 582 -4.39 -10.77 10.45
N ARG A 583 -4.33 -10.91 11.79
CA ARG A 583 -5.46 -10.65 12.70
C ARG A 583 -6.03 -9.23 12.58
N ILE A 584 -5.24 -8.29 12.04
CA ILE A 584 -5.71 -6.93 11.74
C ILE A 584 -6.89 -6.95 10.76
N LEU A 585 -6.91 -7.87 9.79
CA LEU A 585 -7.89 -7.92 8.71
C LEU A 585 -9.32 -8.16 9.23
N ASP A 586 -9.47 -8.94 10.31
CA ASP A 586 -10.77 -9.16 10.96
C ASP A 586 -11.33 -7.90 11.66
N LYS A 587 -10.46 -6.94 12.00
CA LYS A 587 -10.84 -5.73 12.76
C LYS A 587 -11.06 -4.49 11.91
N ILE A 588 -10.67 -4.52 10.64
CA ILE A 588 -10.67 -3.35 9.76
C ILE A 588 -11.64 -3.52 8.60
N THR A 589 -12.15 -2.41 8.10
CA THR A 589 -12.89 -2.34 6.85
C THR A 589 -12.52 -1.08 6.09
N VAL A 590 -12.79 -1.08 4.79
CA VAL A 590 -12.77 0.13 3.95
C VAL A 590 -14.18 0.53 3.53
N ALA A 591 -15.16 -0.37 3.69
CA ALA A 591 -16.53 -0.14 3.27
C ALA A 591 -17.25 0.85 4.20
N TRP A 592 -18.11 1.65 3.58
CA TRP A 592 -19.00 2.61 4.24
C TRP A 592 -20.44 2.38 3.76
N PRO A 593 -21.46 2.53 4.65
CA PRO A 593 -21.36 2.71 6.09
C PRO A 593 -20.98 1.40 6.82
N VAL A 594 -20.33 1.51 7.98
CA VAL A 594 -19.78 0.35 8.70
C VAL A 594 -20.85 -0.58 9.29
N GLU A 595 -22.07 -0.07 9.50
CA GLU A 595 -23.18 -0.82 10.09
C GLU A 595 -23.92 -1.70 9.07
N LYS A 596 -23.66 -1.52 7.77
CA LYS A 596 -24.27 -2.31 6.70
C LYS A 596 -23.30 -3.39 6.20
N PRO A 597 -23.84 -4.51 5.64
CA PRO A 597 -23.04 -5.42 4.86
C PRO A 597 -22.32 -4.70 3.72
N ALA A 598 -21.08 -5.11 3.44
CA ALA A 598 -20.31 -4.64 2.31
C ALA A 598 -20.54 -5.59 1.13
N GLU A 599 -21.25 -5.11 0.12
CA GLU A 599 -21.69 -5.92 -1.01
C GLU A 599 -20.66 -5.96 -2.14
N GLY A 600 -20.68 -7.02 -2.93
CA GLY A 600 -19.83 -7.21 -4.10
C GLY A 600 -18.34 -7.35 -3.78
N LYS A 601 -17.97 -7.63 -2.53
CA LYS A 601 -16.56 -7.84 -2.14
C LYS A 601 -15.94 -9.02 -2.89
N ILE A 602 -14.62 -9.06 -2.92
CA ILE A 602 -13.89 -10.24 -3.41
C ILE A 602 -12.84 -10.65 -2.38
N ASN A 603 -12.87 -11.92 -1.99
CA ASN A 603 -11.81 -12.58 -1.25
C ASN A 603 -10.68 -12.94 -2.24
N ILE A 604 -9.47 -12.47 -1.96
CA ILE A 604 -8.28 -12.65 -2.82
C ILE A 604 -7.32 -13.66 -2.21
#